data_AF-A0A9X0L6Z4-F1
#
_entry.id   AF-A0A9X0L6Z4-F1
#
_cell.length_a   1.000
_cell.length_b   1.000
_cell.length_c   1.000
_cell.angle_alpha   90.00
_cell.angle_beta   90.00
_cell.angle_gamma   90.00
#
_symmetry.space_group_name_H-M   'P 1'
#
loop_
_entity.id
_entity.type
_entity.pdbx_description
1 polymer ?
#
loop_
_entity_poly.entity_id
_entity_poly.type
_entity_poly.pdbx_seq_one_letter_code
_entity_poly.pdbx_strand_id
1 'polypeptide(L)' 'MPDTEGLPDDVPAADALEQQRAASEPNPDEEASAEPGQDPPLEAPPADWQEQLETVDLDPEDDVVED' A
#
# COMPACT_ATOMS: atom_id res chain seq x y z
N MET A 1 -20.06 7.07 8.78
CA MET A 1 -19.28 6.80 7.55
C MET A 1 -20.05 7.46 6.43
N PRO A 2 -19.54 8.54 5.83
CA PRO A 2 -20.23 9.16 4.70
C PRO A 2 -20.28 8.14 3.57
N ASP A 3 -21.50 7.88 3.12
CA ASP A 3 -21.79 7.04 1.97
C ASP A 3 -21.14 7.68 0.75
N THR A 4 -20.45 6.87 -0.05
CA THR A 4 -19.77 7.20 -1.31
C THR A 4 -20.77 7.70 -2.35
N GLU A 5 -21.29 8.90 -2.15
CA GLU A 5 -22.32 9.52 -2.96
C GLU A 5 -21.71 10.04 -4.28
N GLY A 6 -21.39 9.14 -5.22
CA GLY A 6 -21.17 9.55 -6.61
C GLY A 6 -20.30 8.69 -7.50
N LEU A 7 -19.56 7.71 -6.98
CA LEU A 7 -18.84 6.76 -7.83
C LEU A 7 -19.52 5.38 -7.73
N PRO A 8 -20.02 4.82 -8.85
CA PRO A 8 -20.49 3.44 -8.83
C PRO A 8 -19.33 2.53 -8.44
N ASP A 9 -19.58 1.59 -7.52
CA ASP A 9 -18.63 0.54 -7.08
C ASP A 9 -18.22 -0.43 -8.22
N ASP A 10 -18.70 -0.17 -9.44
CA ASP A 10 -18.41 -0.94 -10.63
C ASP A 10 -17.00 -0.64 -11.14
N VAL A 11 -16.13 -1.63 -11.05
CA VAL A 11 -14.83 -1.59 -11.71
C VAL A 11 -15.03 -1.60 -13.24
N PRO A 12 -14.26 -0.82 -14.02
CA PRO A 12 -14.38 -0.79 -15.46
C PRO A 12 -14.33 -2.21 -16.06
N ALA A 13 -15.14 -2.48 -17.08
CA ALA A 13 -15.23 -3.80 -17.70
C ALA A 13 -13.87 -4.38 -18.16
N ALA A 14 -12.93 -3.52 -18.55
CA ALA A 14 -11.57 -3.94 -18.89
C ALA A 14 -10.79 -4.50 -17.68
N ASP A 15 -10.95 -3.88 -16.51
CA ASP A 15 -10.31 -4.28 -15.26
C ASP A 15 -10.95 -5.59 -14.73
N ALA A 16 -12.29 -5.67 -14.79
CA ALA A 16 -13.04 -6.88 -14.45
C ALA A 16 -12.66 -8.11 -15.29
N LEU A 17 -12.32 -7.89 -16.57
CA LEU A 17 -11.85 -8.96 -17.47
C LEU A 17 -10.43 -9.40 -17.14
N GLU A 18 -9.56 -8.49 -16.71
CA GLU A 18 -8.20 -8.82 -16.27
C GLU A 18 -8.22 -9.67 -14.99
N GLN A 19 -9.14 -9.38 -14.06
CA GLN A 19 -9.33 -10.20 -12.84
C GLN A 19 -9.87 -11.60 -13.12
N GLN A 20 -10.57 -11.80 -14.25
CA GLN A 20 -11.04 -13.10 -14.70
C GLN A 20 -10.00 -13.86 -15.53
N ARG A 21 -8.87 -13.22 -15.86
CA ARG A 21 -7.79 -13.88 -16.59
C ARG A 21 -7.25 -15.02 -15.71
N ALA A 22 -7.11 -16.19 -16.31
CA ALA A 22 -6.46 -17.32 -15.66
C ALA A 22 -5.05 -16.87 -15.21
N ALA A 23 -4.71 -17.17 -13.96
CA ALA A 23 -3.36 -16.94 -13.46
C ALA A 23 -2.39 -17.61 -14.43
N SER A 24 -1.50 -16.81 -15.04
CA SER A 24 -0.44 -17.35 -15.89
C SER A 24 0.44 -18.26 -15.05
N GLU A 25 1.02 -19.29 -15.68
CA GLU A 25 2.05 -20.09 -15.03
C GLU A 25 3.11 -19.15 -14.45
N PRO A 26 3.49 -19.34 -13.17
CA PRO A 26 4.53 -18.53 -12.57
C PRO A 26 5.78 -18.67 -13.44
N ASN A 27 6.30 -17.54 -13.92
CA ASN A 27 7.61 -17.55 -14.52
C ASN A 27 8.57 -18.11 -13.45
N PRO A 28 9.40 -19.12 -13.78
CA PRO A 28 10.33 -19.65 -12.81
C PRO A 28 11.21 -18.51 -12.34
N ASP A 29 11.05 -18.15 -11.07
CA ASP A 29 11.80 -17.07 -10.45
C ASP A 29 13.30 -17.44 -10.53
N GLU A 30 14.04 -16.73 -11.37
CA GLU A 30 15.46 -16.99 -11.59
C GLU A 30 16.26 -16.74 -10.29
N GLU A 31 15.72 -15.97 -9.35
CA GLU A 31 16.27 -15.72 -8.02
C GLU A 31 15.91 -16.81 -7.00
N ALA A 32 14.93 -17.69 -7.25
CA ALA A 32 14.62 -18.83 -6.40
C ALA A 32 15.75 -19.87 -6.35
N SER A 33 16.66 -19.82 -7.34
CA SER A 33 17.90 -20.62 -7.33
C SER A 33 19.06 -19.91 -6.65
N ALA A 34 18.90 -18.65 -6.22
CA ALA A 34 19.92 -17.96 -5.44
C ALA A 34 20.00 -18.64 -4.06
N GLU A 35 21.21 -19.03 -3.68
CA GLU A 35 21.44 -19.46 -2.30
C GLU A 35 21.04 -18.32 -1.36
N PRO A 36 20.37 -18.61 -0.22
CA PRO A 36 20.05 -17.57 0.74
C PRO A 36 21.36 -16.91 1.16
N GLY A 37 21.52 -15.64 0.76
CA GLY A 37 22.63 -14.82 1.20
C GLY A 37 22.66 -14.78 2.73
N GLN A 38 23.81 -14.46 3.31
CA GLN A 38 23.94 -14.30 4.76
C GLN A 38 22.78 -13.43 5.28
N ASP A 39 21.95 -14.02 6.15
CA ASP A 39 20.79 -13.35 6.72
C ASP A 39 21.26 -12.03 7.35
N PRO A 40 20.83 -10.86 6.82
CA PRO A 40 21.19 -9.60 7.44
C PRO A 40 20.64 -9.60 8.87
N PRO A 41 21.30 -8.90 9.81
CA PRO A 41 20.85 -8.88 11.20
C PRO A 41 19.37 -8.48 11.29
N LEU A 42 18.58 -9.29 12.01
CA LEU A 42 17.14 -9.07 12.24
C LEU A 42 16.86 -7.76 13.01
N GLU A 43 17.87 -7.24 13.70
CA GLU A 43 17.82 -5.92 14.33
C GLU A 43 17.99 -4.84 13.25
N ALA A 44 16.86 -4.39 12.73
CA ALA A 44 16.82 -3.16 11.96
C ALA A 44 17.06 -1.95 12.89
N PRO A 45 17.83 -0.94 12.46
CA PRO A 45 17.84 0.35 13.16
C PRO A 45 16.40 0.91 13.22
N PRO A 46 16.09 1.78 14.19
CA PRO A 46 14.80 2.45 14.22
C PRO A 46 14.56 3.11 12.86
N ALA A 47 13.44 2.76 12.24
CA ALA A 47 13.10 3.29 10.94
C ALA A 47 12.78 4.79 11.05
N ASP A 48 13.17 5.53 10.00
CA ASP A 48 13.08 6.99 9.89
C ASP A 48 11.65 7.53 10.16
N TRP A 49 10.62 6.72 9.89
CA TRP A 49 9.23 7.07 10.22
C TRP A 49 8.95 7.25 11.72
N GLN A 50 9.76 6.66 12.60
CA GLN A 50 9.66 6.88 14.06
C GLN A 50 10.17 8.28 14.45
N GLU A 51 11.09 8.87 13.68
CA GLU A 51 11.57 10.23 13.91
C GLU A 51 10.53 11.29 13.51
N GLN A 52 9.55 10.91 12.70
CA GLN A 52 8.43 11.76 12.27
C GLN A 52 7.22 11.75 13.22
N LEU A 53 7.38 11.25 14.45
CA LEU A 53 6.37 11.34 15.50
C LEU A 53 6.30 12.72 16.17
N GLU A 54 7.10 13.68 15.71
CA GLU A 54 6.98 15.07 16.15
C GLU A 54 5.57 15.58 15.85
N THR A 55 4.89 16.07 16.89
CA THR A 55 3.56 16.66 16.75
C THR A 55 3.69 17.95 15.95
N VAL A 56 3.17 17.94 14.73
CA VAL A 56 3.03 19.15 13.91
C VAL A 56 1.90 19.99 14.49
N ASP A 57 2.17 21.27 14.78
CA ASP A 57 1.14 22.25 15.16
C ASP A 57 0.24 22.48 13.94
N LEU A 58 -0.99 21.97 14.00
CA LEU A 58 -1.98 22.17 12.95
C LEU A 58 -2.51 23.59 13.06
N ASP A 59 -2.62 24.30 11.93
CA ASP A 59 -3.18 25.64 11.94
C ASP A 59 -4.66 25.58 12.40
N PRO A 60 -5.12 26.50 13.25
CA PRO A 60 -6.52 26.55 13.70
C PRO A 60 -7.54 26.64 12.55
N GLU A 61 -7.15 27.02 11.34
CA GLU A 61 -8.01 26.97 10.15
C GLU A 61 -8.27 25.54 9.62
N ASP A 62 -7.45 24.56 10.02
CA ASP A 62 -7.55 23.14 9.61
C ASP A 62 -8.55 22.34 10.47
N ASP A 63 -8.92 22.84 11.66
CA ASP A 63 -9.91 22.23 12.58
C ASP A 63 -11.37 22.54 12.19
N VAL A 64 -11.59 23.41 11.20
CA VAL A 64 -12.94 23.73 10.72
C VAL A 64 -13.44 22.62 9.80
N VAL A 65 -14.02 21.59 10.41
CA VAL A 65 -14.87 20.65 9.68
C VAL A 65 -16.13 21.41 9.27
N GLU A 66 -16.20 21.83 8.00
CA GLU A 66 -17.40 22.46 7.41
C GLU A 66 -18.55 21.43 7.44
N ASP A 67 -19.57 21.67 8.26
CA ASP A 67 -20.83 20.89 8.37
C ASP A 67 -21.84 21.27 7.29
#